data_AF-A0A2V5UTK6-F1
#
_entry.id   AF-A0A2V5UTK6-F1
#
_cell.length_a   1.000
_cell.length_b   1.000
_cell.length_c   1.000
_cell.angle_alpha   90.00
_cell.angle_beta   90.00
_cell.angle_gamma   90.00
#
_symmetry.space_group_name_H-M   'P 1'
#
loop_
_entity.id
_entity.type
_entity.pdbx_description
1 polymer ?
#
loop_
_entity_poly.entity_id
_entity_poly.type
_entity_poly.pdbx_seq_one_letter_code
_entity_poly.pdbx_strand_id
1 'polypeptide(L)'
;MINRGDSFHDCWANIGTLIHMKDSIQSAIAPGATDCGHIRIACRRVEAMGASLGNPVQPPTVFELEEALGERVQTCELLERNWRNRIYRVQLATGDAVLAKQVVMGTDEMLQCQYDHLGALATLQIPGLRVPKALLALLRAKRVCLMEFAKGKTIQALVWDRTSGDDLISACELAGKILAQMQIAQTEQICPMPVDALARDLAAAPWHLSSREQTILESALESLTGAKVSIGQIYFDYKPENLLFENDQLSLVDPPDVLRQGVLLWDFSSFRSSLRRHLWRFSLRRPLDRRRAAIKEAIALFQSSYLAGFDKLYPEPVLFAAATRLFELQRTAVSITMQKGKMTIARRQMLIDREGNLGNSLANRCTLPLLEMEKRWLFLQLARELPR
;
A
#
# COMPACT_ATOMS: atom_id res chain seq x y z
N MET A 1 24.11 -33.44 56.63
CA MET A 1 24.27 -32.24 57.47
C MET A 1 25.59 -31.61 57.08
N ILE A 2 25.57 -30.61 56.19
CA ILE A 2 25.42 -29.16 56.46
C ILE A 2 26.69 -28.53 57.05
N ASN A 3 27.16 -27.52 56.32
CA ASN A 3 28.00 -26.36 56.66
C ASN A 3 29.49 -26.58 56.95
N ARG A 4 30.32 -25.96 56.10
CA ARG A 4 30.87 -24.58 56.21
C ARG A 4 31.52 -24.30 54.84
N GLY A 5 31.42 -23.15 54.20
CA GLY A 5 31.54 -21.79 54.71
C GLY A 5 32.59 -21.12 53.82
N ASP A 6 32.20 -20.00 53.22
CA ASP A 6 33.03 -18.91 52.68
C ASP A 6 33.83 -19.09 51.38
N SER A 7 33.35 -18.38 50.35
CA SER A 7 33.98 -17.19 49.74
C SER A 7 33.90 -17.21 48.20
N PHE A 8 33.42 -16.10 47.59
CA PHE A 8 34.24 -15.20 46.77
C PHE A 8 33.38 -14.09 46.10
N HIS A 9 33.70 -12.84 46.45
CA HIS A 9 33.54 -11.57 45.73
C HIS A 9 32.27 -11.26 44.92
N ASP A 10 31.39 -10.44 45.51
CA ASP A 10 30.58 -9.45 44.80
C ASP A 10 31.16 -8.04 44.97
N CYS A 11 31.23 -7.31 43.87
CA CYS A 11 31.95 -6.07 43.73
C CYS A 11 31.00 -4.98 43.20
N TRP A 12 31.13 -3.80 43.81
CA TRP A 12 30.67 -2.47 43.38
C TRP A 12 29.33 -1.94 43.90
N ALA A 13 29.53 -0.98 44.81
CA ALA A 13 28.61 0.00 45.29
C ALA A 13 28.62 1.28 44.42
N ASN A 14 27.56 2.05 44.62
CA ASN A 14 27.51 3.50 44.76
C ASN A 14 27.35 4.45 43.54
N ILE A 15 26.22 5.18 43.62
CA ILE A 15 26.00 6.63 43.37
C ILE A 15 26.05 7.07 41.89
N GLY A 16 25.06 7.73 41.31
CA GLY A 16 23.83 8.34 41.79
C GLY A 16 23.24 9.26 40.71
N THR A 17 22.07 9.84 41.01
CA THR A 17 21.40 10.97 40.33
C THR A 17 20.34 10.62 39.28
N LEU A 18 19.14 11.08 39.60
CA LEU A 18 17.91 11.21 38.82
C LEU A 18 18.14 11.61 37.34
N ILE A 19 17.40 10.95 36.45
CA ILE A 19 16.52 11.69 35.52
C ILE A 19 15.13 11.05 35.57
N HIS A 20 14.20 11.83 36.09
CA HIS A 20 12.77 11.63 35.94
C HIS A 20 12.44 11.88 34.45
N MET A 21 12.51 10.86 33.58
CA MET A 21 11.99 10.99 32.21
C MET A 21 10.49 10.74 32.24
N LYS A 22 9.74 11.83 32.46
CA LYS A 22 8.53 12.05 31.67
C LYS A 22 8.98 12.08 30.21
N ASP A 23 8.84 10.98 29.50
CA ASP A 23 8.67 11.01 28.05
C ASP A 23 7.60 10.00 27.70
N SER A 24 6.38 10.54 27.66
CA SER A 24 5.34 10.12 26.74
C SER A 24 5.99 9.80 25.39
N ILE A 25 6.06 8.52 25.04
CA ILE A 25 6.10 8.12 23.63
C ILE A 25 4.71 7.60 23.31
N GLN A 26 3.74 8.52 23.34
CA GLN A 26 2.73 8.53 22.30
C GLN A 26 3.49 8.42 20.98
N SER A 27 3.14 7.45 20.13
CA SER A 27 3.53 7.52 18.74
C SER A 27 3.11 8.91 18.25
N ALA A 28 4.08 9.78 17.96
CA ALA A 28 3.79 11.13 17.50
C ALA A 28 3.35 11.06 16.03
N ILE A 29 2.21 10.40 15.78
CA ILE A 29 1.22 10.97 14.87
C ILE A 29 0.77 12.21 15.62
N ALA A 30 1.12 13.41 15.12
CA ALA A 30 0.52 14.62 15.64
C ALA A 30 -1.01 14.40 15.59
N PRO A 31 -1.73 14.42 16.73
CA PRO A 31 -3.17 14.30 16.73
C PRO A 31 -3.72 15.42 15.84
N GLY A 32 -4.31 15.05 14.70
CA GLY A 32 -4.97 16.00 13.78
C GLY A 32 -4.25 16.36 12.48
N ALA A 33 -3.06 15.82 12.16
CA ALA A 33 -2.46 16.06 10.84
C ALA A 33 -2.97 15.06 9.79
N THR A 34 -4.03 15.42 9.06
CA THR A 34 -4.50 14.62 7.90
C THR A 34 -3.41 14.54 6.83
N ASP A 35 -2.94 13.33 6.53
CA ASP A 35 -1.97 13.06 5.45
C ASP A 35 -2.67 13.11 4.10
N CYS A 36 -2.57 14.25 3.43
CA CYS A 36 -2.93 14.43 2.03
C CYS A 36 -1.69 14.64 1.14
N GLY A 37 -0.48 14.44 1.69
CA GLY A 37 0.80 14.80 1.05
C GLY A 37 1.43 13.67 0.23
N HIS A 38 0.62 12.84 -0.42
CA HIS A 38 1.06 11.57 -0.99
C HIS A 38 2.08 11.72 -2.13
N ILE A 39 1.97 12.77 -2.94
CA ILE A 39 2.92 13.09 -4.02
C ILE A 39 4.25 13.56 -3.43
N ARG A 40 4.22 14.43 -2.42
CA ARG A 40 5.43 14.85 -1.69
C ARG A 40 6.13 13.67 -1.02
N ILE A 41 5.36 12.75 -0.45
CA ILE A 41 5.90 11.49 0.11
C ILE A 41 6.57 10.66 -0.99
N ALA A 42 5.96 10.56 -2.17
CA ALA A 42 6.56 9.89 -3.32
C ALA A 42 7.87 10.57 -3.77
N CYS A 43 7.95 11.90 -3.76
CA CYS A 43 9.18 12.64 -4.05
C CYS A 43 10.30 12.28 -3.06
N ARG A 44 10.02 12.34 -1.75
CA ARG A 44 10.98 11.94 -0.70
C ARG A 44 11.42 10.49 -0.86
N ARG A 45 10.51 9.60 -1.26
CA ARG A 45 10.83 8.19 -1.53
C ARG A 45 11.77 8.07 -2.73
N VAL A 46 11.60 8.87 -3.77
CA VAL A 46 12.52 8.92 -4.92
C VAL A 46 13.90 9.40 -4.51
N GLU A 47 13.98 10.45 -3.69
CA GLU A 47 15.25 10.96 -3.16
C GLU A 47 15.97 9.88 -2.33
N ALA A 48 15.25 9.22 -1.43
CA ALA A 48 15.80 8.13 -0.61
C ALA A 48 16.29 6.94 -1.45
N MET A 49 15.56 6.57 -2.52
CA MET A 49 16.02 5.54 -3.48
C MET A 49 17.34 5.94 -4.16
N GLY A 50 17.51 7.23 -4.48
CA GLY A 50 18.72 7.74 -5.13
C GLY A 50 19.92 7.91 -4.20
N ALA A 51 19.68 8.20 -2.92
CA ALA A 51 20.70 8.42 -1.89
C ALA A 51 21.25 7.12 -1.26
N SER A 52 20.76 5.95 -1.69
CA SER A 52 21.10 4.63 -1.16
C SER A 52 22.60 4.33 -1.19
N LEU A 53 23.28 4.70 -0.09
CA LEU A 53 24.54 4.17 0.43
C LEU A 53 24.20 3.58 1.81
N GLY A 54 23.97 2.27 1.88
CA GLY A 54 23.71 1.60 3.15
C GLY A 54 24.05 0.12 3.05
N ASN A 55 24.71 -0.41 4.07
CA ASN A 55 25.00 -1.85 4.21
C ASN A 55 23.66 -2.61 4.23
N PRO A 56 23.30 -3.33 3.15
CA PRO A 56 22.03 -4.04 3.12
C PRO A 56 22.04 -5.13 4.18
N VAL A 57 20.90 -5.32 4.86
CA VAL A 57 20.76 -6.42 5.82
C VAL A 57 21.06 -7.74 5.12
N GLN A 58 21.85 -8.57 5.77
CA GLN A 58 22.12 -9.91 5.27
C GLN A 58 20.82 -10.71 5.19
N PRO A 59 20.64 -11.58 4.18
CA PRO A 59 19.52 -12.52 4.15
C PRO A 59 19.41 -13.32 5.45
N PRO A 60 18.19 -13.75 5.85
CA PRO A 60 18.04 -14.72 6.92
C PRO A 60 18.64 -16.06 6.51
N THR A 61 19.29 -16.74 7.45
CA THR A 61 19.76 -18.12 7.28
C THR A 61 18.63 -19.11 7.57
N VAL A 62 18.75 -20.35 7.07
CA VAL A 62 17.79 -21.41 7.36
C VAL A 62 17.68 -21.65 8.87
N PHE A 63 18.82 -21.67 9.58
CA PHE A 63 18.85 -21.86 11.03
C PHE A 63 18.07 -20.78 11.79
N GLU A 64 18.26 -19.49 11.44
CA GLU A 64 17.52 -18.39 12.07
C GLU A 64 16.01 -18.46 11.77
N LEU A 65 15.62 -18.98 10.61
CA LEU A 65 14.21 -19.21 10.27
C LEU A 65 13.64 -20.39 11.08
N GLU A 66 14.36 -21.50 11.20
CA GLU A 66 13.96 -22.66 12.01
C GLU A 66 13.79 -22.27 13.48
N GLU A 67 14.72 -21.50 14.03
CA GLU A 67 14.66 -21.00 15.40
C GLU A 67 13.45 -20.10 15.63
N ALA A 68 13.19 -19.17 14.70
CA ALA A 68 12.06 -18.25 14.80
C ALA A 68 10.70 -18.96 14.64
N LEU A 69 10.63 -19.97 13.78
CA LEU A 69 9.41 -20.72 13.50
C LEU A 69 9.13 -21.84 14.51
N GLY A 70 10.16 -22.30 15.23
CA GLY A 70 10.08 -23.50 16.07
C GLY A 70 9.90 -24.78 15.27
N GLU A 71 10.15 -24.75 13.95
CA GLU A 71 9.91 -25.87 13.03
C GLU A 71 11.03 -26.02 12.01
N ARG A 72 11.28 -27.25 11.55
CA ARG A 72 12.24 -27.56 10.49
C ARG A 72 11.83 -26.96 9.16
N VAL A 73 12.79 -26.33 8.49
CA VAL A 73 12.62 -25.72 7.16
C VAL A 73 13.14 -26.70 6.11
N GLN A 74 12.27 -27.11 5.20
CA GLN A 74 12.61 -27.99 4.09
C GLN A 74 13.25 -27.21 2.94
N THR A 75 12.64 -26.09 2.53
CA THR A 75 13.20 -25.20 1.50
C THR A 75 12.95 -23.74 1.84
N CYS A 76 13.85 -22.87 1.39
CA CYS A 76 13.70 -21.42 1.47
C CYS A 76 14.09 -20.81 0.12
N GLU A 77 13.10 -20.30 -0.60
CA GLU A 77 13.25 -19.81 -1.97
C GLU A 77 12.97 -18.32 -2.03
N LEU A 78 13.88 -17.55 -2.64
CA LEU A 78 13.64 -16.14 -2.92
C LEU A 78 12.63 -16.00 -4.07
N LEU A 79 11.43 -15.51 -3.77
CA LEU A 79 10.37 -15.26 -4.76
C LEU A 79 10.56 -13.92 -5.47
N GLU A 80 10.78 -12.85 -4.69
CA GLU A 80 10.86 -11.50 -5.22
C GLU A 80 11.94 -10.68 -4.52
N ARG A 81 12.63 -9.85 -5.29
CA ARG A 81 13.57 -8.86 -4.77
C ARG A 81 13.34 -7.52 -5.46
N ASN A 82 13.10 -6.49 -4.67
CA ASN A 82 13.17 -5.12 -5.11
C ASN A 82 14.16 -4.33 -4.23
N TRP A 83 14.34 -3.04 -4.53
CA TRP A 83 15.28 -2.20 -3.80
C TRP A 83 14.99 -2.11 -2.28
N ARG A 84 13.76 -2.39 -1.86
CA ARG A 84 13.32 -2.24 -0.46
C ARG A 84 13.15 -3.57 0.27
N ASN A 85 12.65 -4.58 -0.43
CA ASN A 85 12.22 -5.84 0.18
C ASN A 85 12.81 -7.05 -0.54
N ARG A 86 13.03 -8.12 0.22
CA ARG A 86 13.18 -9.49 -0.29
C ARG A 86 12.04 -10.33 0.26
N ILE A 87 11.42 -11.11 -0.59
CA ILE A 87 10.28 -11.96 -0.24
C ILE A 87 10.70 -13.40 -0.49
N TYR A 88 10.64 -14.23 0.56
CA TYR A 88 10.97 -15.64 0.49
C TYR A 88 9.73 -16.49 0.74
N ARG A 89 9.68 -17.63 0.07
CA ARG A 89 8.78 -18.74 0.39
C ARG A 89 9.56 -19.75 1.20
N VAL A 90 9.07 -20.04 2.39
CA VAL A 90 9.66 -21.02 3.30
C VAL A 90 8.71 -22.20 3.39
N GLN A 91 9.17 -23.37 2.95
CA GLN A 91 8.42 -24.61 3.03
C GLN A 91 8.85 -25.35 4.31
N LEU A 92 7.90 -25.66 5.17
CA LEU A 92 8.15 -26.37 6.43
C LEU A 92 8.09 -27.87 6.22
N ALA A 93 8.72 -28.62 7.14
CA ALA A 93 8.74 -30.08 7.10
C ALA A 93 7.35 -30.72 7.25
N THR A 94 6.39 -30.02 7.89
CA THR A 94 4.98 -30.43 7.95
C THR A 94 4.24 -30.34 6.60
N GLY A 95 4.81 -29.66 5.61
CA GLY A 95 4.15 -29.37 4.33
C GLY A 95 3.47 -28.01 4.30
N ASP A 96 3.47 -27.25 5.39
CA ASP A 96 2.96 -25.88 5.43
C ASP A 96 3.93 -24.87 4.77
N ALA A 97 3.37 -23.78 4.24
CA ALA A 97 4.12 -22.72 3.59
C ALA A 97 4.02 -21.41 4.37
N VAL A 98 5.16 -20.74 4.50
CA VAL A 98 5.34 -19.47 5.20
C VAL A 98 5.93 -18.44 4.24
N LEU A 99 5.48 -17.19 4.35
CA LEU A 99 6.08 -16.06 3.66
C LEU A 99 7.02 -15.32 4.62
N ALA A 100 8.28 -15.15 4.22
CA ALA A 100 9.22 -14.31 4.94
C ALA A 100 9.45 -13.02 4.14
N LYS A 101 9.02 -11.88 4.69
CA LYS A 101 9.25 -10.56 4.10
C LYS A 101 10.37 -9.85 4.85
N GLN A 102 11.50 -9.66 4.18
CA GLN A 102 12.65 -8.91 4.69
C GLN A 102 12.60 -7.44 4.25
N VAL A 103 12.65 -6.51 5.19
CA VAL A 103 12.77 -5.07 4.94
C VAL A 103 14.25 -4.69 4.84
N VAL A 104 14.80 -4.74 3.63
CA VAL A 104 16.22 -4.44 3.33
C VAL A 104 16.52 -2.95 3.51
N MET A 105 15.66 -2.09 2.97
CA MET A 105 15.77 -0.63 3.10
C MET A 105 14.61 -0.11 3.95
N GLY A 106 14.89 0.12 5.22
CA GLY A 106 13.90 0.53 6.22
C GLY A 106 14.45 0.40 7.63
N THR A 107 13.58 0.53 8.62
CA THR A 107 13.93 0.48 10.04
C THR A 107 13.12 -0.60 10.74
N ASP A 108 13.48 -0.91 12.00
CA ASP A 108 12.75 -1.88 12.81
C ASP A 108 11.34 -1.39 13.14
N GLU A 109 11.13 -0.08 13.23
CA GLU A 109 9.81 0.54 13.43
C GLU A 109 8.90 0.30 12.22
N MET A 110 9.45 0.31 10.99
CA MET A 110 8.67 -0.02 9.79
C MET A 110 8.22 -1.48 9.80
N LEU A 111 9.10 -2.39 10.23
CA LEU A 111 8.76 -3.80 10.39
C LEU A 111 7.66 -3.99 11.43
N GLN A 112 7.80 -3.32 12.58
CA GLN A 112 6.82 -3.34 13.65
C GLN A 112 5.47 -2.80 13.17
N CYS A 113 5.47 -1.67 12.45
CA CYS A 113 4.26 -1.08 11.88
C CYS A 113 3.52 -2.05 10.95
N GLN A 114 4.24 -2.78 10.07
CA GLN A 114 3.63 -3.80 9.22
C GLN A 114 2.95 -4.90 10.03
N TYR A 115 3.63 -5.38 11.08
CA TYR A 115 3.13 -6.43 11.97
C TYR A 115 1.88 -5.97 12.73
N ASP A 116 1.94 -4.81 13.38
CA ASP A 116 0.83 -4.25 14.15
C ASP A 116 -0.39 -3.98 13.26
N HIS A 117 -0.17 -3.56 12.01
CA HIS A 117 -1.26 -3.33 11.07
C HIS A 117 -1.99 -4.62 10.69
N LEU A 118 -1.28 -5.74 10.49
CA LEU A 118 -1.91 -7.04 10.27
C LEU A 118 -2.72 -7.45 11.50
N GLY A 119 -2.20 -7.24 12.70
CA GLY A 119 -2.94 -7.47 13.94
C GLY A 119 -4.23 -6.65 14.00
N ALA A 120 -4.15 -5.34 13.72
CA ALA A 120 -5.29 -4.45 13.72
C ALA A 120 -6.33 -4.78 12.63
N LEU A 121 -5.92 -5.25 11.45
CA LEU A 121 -6.87 -5.70 10.42
C LEU A 121 -7.58 -6.99 10.84
N ALA A 122 -6.87 -7.90 11.50
CA ALA A 122 -7.45 -9.16 11.95
C ALA A 122 -8.54 -8.96 13.01
N THR A 123 -8.45 -7.92 13.84
CA THR A 123 -9.48 -7.62 14.85
C THR A 123 -10.78 -7.06 14.26
N LEU A 124 -10.77 -6.57 13.02
CA LEU A 124 -11.98 -6.06 12.36
C LEU A 124 -12.97 -7.17 12.00
N GLN A 125 -12.53 -8.43 11.92
CA GLN A 125 -13.36 -9.61 11.64
C GLN A 125 -14.31 -9.44 10.44
N ILE A 126 -13.84 -8.76 9.39
CA ILE A 126 -14.63 -8.44 8.20
C ILE A 126 -14.95 -9.73 7.41
N PRO A 127 -16.22 -10.05 7.15
CA PRO A 127 -16.61 -11.20 6.34
C PRO A 127 -15.92 -11.23 4.97
N GLY A 128 -15.32 -12.37 4.65
CA GLY A 128 -14.59 -12.59 3.40
C GLY A 128 -13.19 -11.97 3.35
N LEU A 129 -12.78 -11.16 4.33
CA LEU A 129 -11.39 -10.72 4.48
C LEU A 129 -10.60 -11.77 5.27
N ARG A 130 -9.59 -12.34 4.63
CA ARG A 130 -8.54 -13.12 5.29
C ARG A 130 -7.33 -12.23 5.52
N VAL A 131 -6.93 -12.07 6.77
CA VAL A 131 -5.64 -11.45 7.07
C VAL A 131 -4.66 -12.58 7.31
N PRO A 132 -3.56 -12.68 6.54
CA PRO A 132 -2.55 -13.70 6.78
C PRO A 132 -2.11 -13.62 8.24
N LYS A 133 -2.24 -14.72 8.97
CA LYS A 133 -1.91 -14.70 10.39
C LYS A 133 -0.43 -14.36 10.51
N ALA A 134 -0.11 -13.28 11.23
CA ALA A 134 1.25 -12.90 11.59
C ALA A 134 1.82 -13.83 12.68
N LEU A 135 1.54 -15.13 12.56
CA LEU A 135 1.67 -16.13 13.62
C LEU A 135 3.11 -16.56 13.91
N LEU A 136 4.12 -16.07 13.19
CA LEU A 136 5.33 -16.88 13.00
C LEU A 136 6.65 -16.23 13.44
N ALA A 137 6.60 -15.06 14.08
CA ALA A 137 7.74 -14.32 14.65
C ALA A 137 8.31 -13.16 13.81
N LEU A 138 8.90 -12.21 14.55
CA LEU A 138 9.69 -11.11 14.04
C LEU A 138 11.17 -11.39 14.29
N LEU A 139 11.91 -11.67 13.22
CA LEU A 139 13.37 -11.78 13.31
C LEU A 139 13.97 -10.38 13.14
N ARG A 140 13.98 -9.60 14.24
CA ARG A 140 14.39 -8.19 14.25
C ARG A 140 15.81 -7.98 13.73
N ALA A 141 16.75 -8.84 14.13
CA ALA A 141 18.15 -8.77 13.70
C ALA A 141 18.32 -8.81 12.16
N LYS A 142 17.37 -9.41 11.44
CA LYS A 142 17.35 -9.48 9.97
C LYS A 142 16.26 -8.64 9.34
N ARG A 143 15.46 -7.94 10.14
CA ARG A 143 14.25 -7.21 9.72
C ARG A 143 13.29 -8.07 8.89
N VAL A 144 13.02 -9.28 9.38
CA VAL A 144 12.14 -10.23 8.70
C VAL A 144 10.84 -10.39 9.49
N CYS A 145 9.72 -10.27 8.79
CA CYS A 145 8.39 -10.64 9.29
C CYS A 145 8.00 -11.97 8.66
N LEU A 146 7.69 -12.96 9.51
CA LEU A 146 7.22 -14.27 9.11
C LEU A 146 5.69 -14.29 9.24
N MET A 147 5.01 -14.65 8.15
CA MET A 147 3.56 -14.66 8.09
C MET A 147 3.07 -15.87 7.31
N GLU A 148 1.83 -16.27 7.55
CA GLU A 148 1.15 -17.29 6.77
C GLU A 148 1.24 -16.99 5.27
N PHE A 149 1.55 -18.02 4.47
CA PHE A 149 1.53 -17.86 3.02
C PHE A 149 0.10 -17.74 2.51
N ALA A 150 -0.26 -16.56 2.00
CA ALA A 150 -1.55 -16.34 1.37
C ALA A 150 -1.66 -17.13 0.06
N LYS A 151 -2.66 -18.00 -0.02
CA LYS A 151 -2.99 -18.78 -1.22
C LYS A 151 -3.87 -17.96 -2.18
N GLY A 152 -4.07 -18.47 -3.39
CA GLY A 152 -4.91 -17.84 -4.41
C GLY A 152 -4.16 -17.04 -5.46
N LYS A 153 -4.93 -16.38 -6.34
CA LYS A 153 -4.42 -15.51 -7.41
C LYS A 153 -4.71 -14.06 -7.04
N THR A 154 -3.78 -13.15 -7.29
CA THR A 154 -4.07 -11.72 -7.16
C THR A 154 -5.20 -11.32 -8.12
N ILE A 155 -6.03 -10.33 -7.76
CA ILE A 155 -7.03 -9.78 -8.69
C ILE A 155 -6.34 -9.32 -9.98
N GLN A 156 -5.12 -8.77 -9.89
CA GLN A 156 -4.31 -8.47 -11.07
C GLN A 156 -4.06 -9.71 -11.94
N ALA A 157 -3.70 -10.86 -11.37
CA ALA A 157 -3.49 -12.09 -12.12
C ALA A 157 -4.79 -12.59 -12.77
N LEU A 158 -5.93 -12.51 -12.07
CA LEU A 158 -7.25 -12.87 -12.61
C LEU A 158 -7.60 -12.05 -13.86
N VAL A 159 -7.28 -10.75 -13.86
CA VAL A 159 -7.45 -9.87 -15.04
C VAL A 159 -6.71 -10.40 -16.29
N TRP A 160 -5.57 -11.08 -16.11
CA TRP A 160 -4.77 -11.61 -17.21
C TRP A 160 -5.08 -13.06 -17.55
N ASP A 161 -5.87 -13.76 -16.73
CA ASP A 161 -6.36 -15.10 -17.02
C ASP A 161 -7.60 -15.01 -17.93
N ARG A 162 -7.69 -15.89 -18.93
CA ARG A 162 -8.84 -15.92 -19.85
C ARG A 162 -10.03 -16.67 -19.28
N THR A 163 -9.80 -17.53 -18.30
CA THR A 163 -10.79 -18.46 -17.75
C THR A 163 -11.37 -17.97 -16.42
N SER A 164 -10.70 -17.04 -15.75
CA SER A 164 -11.11 -16.51 -14.44
C SER A 164 -12.00 -15.26 -14.53
N GLY A 165 -12.91 -15.20 -15.51
CA GLY A 165 -13.83 -14.06 -15.66
C GLY A 165 -14.75 -13.91 -14.46
N ASP A 166 -15.35 -15.01 -14.02
CA ASP A 166 -16.28 -15.05 -12.88
C ASP A 166 -15.54 -14.79 -11.57
N ASP A 167 -14.37 -15.41 -11.37
CA ASP A 167 -13.52 -15.14 -10.19
C ASP A 167 -13.13 -13.66 -10.10
N LEU A 168 -12.82 -13.01 -11.22
CA LEU A 168 -12.48 -11.58 -11.25
C LEU A 168 -13.65 -10.72 -10.77
N ILE A 169 -14.86 -11.06 -11.24
CA ILE A 169 -16.10 -10.38 -10.87
C ILE A 169 -16.35 -10.55 -9.38
N SER A 170 -16.38 -11.79 -8.88
CA SER A 170 -16.59 -12.11 -7.46
C SER A 170 -15.55 -11.46 -6.56
N ALA A 171 -14.28 -11.50 -6.94
CA ALA A 171 -13.20 -10.87 -6.20
C ALA A 171 -13.36 -9.34 -6.14
N CYS A 172 -13.76 -8.69 -7.23
CA CYS A 172 -13.95 -7.23 -7.23
C CYS A 172 -15.19 -6.81 -6.44
N GLU A 173 -16.28 -7.57 -6.52
CA GLU A 173 -17.47 -7.38 -5.69
C GLU A 173 -17.11 -7.45 -4.19
N LEU A 174 -16.42 -8.53 -3.80
CA LEU A 174 -16.00 -8.75 -2.42
C LEU A 174 -15.01 -7.67 -1.94
N ALA A 175 -14.07 -7.23 -2.80
CA ALA A 175 -13.16 -6.13 -2.48
C ALA A 175 -13.93 -4.83 -2.16
N GLY A 176 -15.01 -4.53 -2.90
CA GLY A 176 -15.85 -3.37 -2.63
C GLY A 176 -16.50 -3.44 -1.25
N LYS A 177 -17.09 -4.59 -0.91
CA LYS A 177 -17.73 -4.83 0.39
C LYS A 177 -16.73 -4.72 1.56
N ILE A 178 -15.58 -5.40 1.42
CA ILE A 178 -14.50 -5.37 2.42
C ILE A 178 -14.02 -3.95 2.65
N LEU A 179 -13.74 -3.20 1.57
CA LEU A 179 -13.25 -1.83 1.70
C LEU A 179 -14.25 -0.92 2.40
N ALA A 180 -15.55 -1.05 2.09
CA ALA A 180 -16.59 -0.27 2.76
C ALA A 180 -16.60 -0.55 4.28
N GLN A 181 -16.58 -1.83 4.67
CA GLN A 181 -16.56 -2.22 6.08
C GLN A 181 -15.30 -1.79 6.81
N MET A 182 -14.13 -1.91 6.17
CA MET A 182 -12.86 -1.38 6.70
C MET A 182 -12.99 0.11 7.00
N GLN A 183 -13.52 0.87 6.04
CA GLN A 183 -13.66 2.32 6.18
C GLN A 183 -14.70 2.72 7.22
N ILE A 184 -15.80 1.98 7.35
CA ILE A 184 -16.79 2.20 8.42
C ILE A 184 -16.13 2.02 9.79
N ALA A 185 -15.37 0.95 9.98
CA ALA A 185 -14.68 0.68 11.25
C ALA A 185 -13.54 1.66 11.53
N GLN A 186 -12.92 2.22 10.49
CA GLN A 186 -11.75 3.10 10.60
C GLN A 186 -12.08 4.59 10.49
N THR A 187 -13.34 4.97 10.26
CA THR A 187 -13.74 6.38 10.19
C THR A 187 -13.61 7.00 11.57
N GLU A 188 -12.72 7.96 11.70
CA GLU A 188 -12.48 8.71 12.94
C GLU A 188 -13.32 9.98 12.97
N GLN A 189 -13.43 10.67 11.83
CA GLN A 189 -14.18 11.91 11.73
C GLN A 189 -14.72 12.16 10.32
N ILE A 190 -15.77 12.97 10.24
CA ILE A 190 -16.31 13.51 8.98
C ILE A 190 -16.08 15.01 9.01
N CYS A 191 -15.23 15.51 8.12
CA CYS A 191 -14.86 16.93 8.08
C CYS A 191 -14.89 17.47 6.65
N PRO A 192 -14.82 18.81 6.46
CA PRO A 192 -14.62 19.39 5.14
C PRO A 192 -13.39 18.82 4.43
N MET A 193 -13.48 18.66 3.12
CA MET A 193 -12.40 18.16 2.29
C MET A 193 -11.17 19.07 2.41
N PRO A 194 -9.97 18.52 2.62
CA PRO A 194 -8.75 19.30 2.82
C PRO A 194 -8.19 19.83 1.48
N VAL A 195 -8.97 20.65 0.77
CA VAL A 195 -8.69 21.12 -0.59
C VAL A 195 -7.36 21.85 -0.71
N ASP A 196 -6.97 22.67 0.28
CA ASP A 196 -5.69 23.38 0.27
C ASP A 196 -4.50 22.42 0.36
N ALA A 197 -4.61 21.37 1.17
CA ALA A 197 -3.57 20.36 1.30
C ALA A 197 -3.45 19.54 0.00
N LEU A 198 -4.58 19.19 -0.61
CA LEU A 198 -4.64 18.50 -1.89
C LEU A 198 -4.05 19.36 -3.02
N ALA A 199 -4.39 20.65 -3.07
CA ALA A 199 -3.87 21.59 -4.05
C ALA A 199 -2.34 21.69 -3.97
N ARG A 200 -1.79 21.85 -2.76
CA ARG A 200 -0.33 21.88 -2.53
C ARG A 200 0.35 20.58 -2.93
N ASP A 201 -0.27 19.43 -2.66
CA ASP A 201 0.30 18.13 -3.03
C ASP A 201 0.27 17.91 -4.55
N LEU A 202 -0.84 18.24 -5.22
CA LEU A 202 -0.97 18.17 -6.68
C LEU A 202 -0.01 19.12 -7.40
N ALA A 203 0.26 20.29 -6.83
CA ALA A 203 1.27 21.22 -7.34
C ALA A 203 2.70 20.68 -7.24
N ALA A 204 2.98 19.74 -6.31
CA ALA A 204 4.28 19.09 -6.18
C ALA A 204 4.51 17.97 -7.22
N ALA A 205 3.51 17.63 -8.02
CA ALA A 205 3.64 16.59 -9.03
C ALA A 205 4.60 17.03 -10.16
N PRO A 206 5.52 16.16 -10.60
CA PRO A 206 6.45 16.46 -11.67
C PRO A 206 5.77 16.28 -13.04
N TRP A 207 4.65 16.96 -13.28
CA TRP A 207 3.91 16.98 -14.54
C TRP A 207 3.77 18.41 -15.07
N HIS A 208 3.34 18.53 -16.32
CA HIS A 208 2.94 19.81 -16.89
C HIS A 208 1.43 19.82 -17.09
N LEU A 209 0.77 20.85 -16.58
CA LEU A 209 -0.65 21.11 -16.81
C LEU A 209 -0.76 22.17 -17.91
N SER A 210 -1.64 21.92 -18.88
CA SER A 210 -2.09 22.98 -19.79
C SER A 210 -2.97 23.99 -19.06
N SER A 211 -3.12 25.20 -19.60
CA SER A 211 -4.01 26.22 -19.02
C SER A 211 -5.42 25.67 -18.77
N ARG A 212 -5.94 24.86 -19.70
CA ARG A 212 -7.23 24.19 -19.55
C ARG A 212 -7.25 23.21 -18.37
N GLU A 213 -6.24 22.36 -18.23
CA GLU A 213 -6.17 21.41 -17.11
C GLU A 213 -6.03 22.13 -15.76
N GLN A 214 -5.31 23.26 -15.73
CA GLN A 214 -5.20 24.10 -14.56
C GLN A 214 -6.56 24.71 -14.16
N THR A 215 -7.29 25.31 -15.11
CA THR A 215 -8.64 25.84 -14.84
C THR A 215 -9.60 24.75 -14.35
N ILE A 216 -9.53 23.55 -14.92
CA ILE A 216 -10.35 22.40 -14.45
C ILE A 216 -9.97 22.03 -13.01
N LEU A 217 -8.68 21.99 -12.68
CA LEU A 217 -8.23 21.68 -11.34
C LEU A 217 -8.70 22.71 -10.31
N GLU A 218 -8.55 24.00 -10.63
CA GLU A 218 -8.97 25.11 -9.78
C GLU A 218 -10.49 25.05 -9.53
N SER A 219 -11.28 24.92 -10.60
CA SER A 219 -12.74 24.77 -10.50
C SER A 219 -13.16 23.52 -9.70
N ALA A 220 -12.41 22.42 -9.82
CA ALA A 220 -12.69 21.22 -9.04
C ALA A 220 -12.41 21.39 -7.55
N LEU A 221 -11.29 22.01 -7.19
CA LEU A 221 -10.94 22.29 -5.80
C LEU A 221 -11.96 23.27 -5.18
N GLU A 222 -12.38 24.28 -5.92
CA GLU A 222 -13.42 25.23 -5.51
C GLU A 222 -14.78 24.52 -5.31
N SER A 223 -15.22 23.72 -6.29
CA SER A 223 -16.50 23.00 -6.21
C SER A 223 -16.55 21.96 -5.09
N LEU A 224 -15.39 21.41 -4.72
CA LEU A 224 -15.25 20.46 -3.62
C LEU A 224 -14.95 21.15 -2.28
N THR A 225 -14.85 22.48 -2.26
CA THR A 225 -14.69 23.24 -1.03
C THR A 225 -15.94 23.08 -0.17
N GLY A 226 -15.75 22.63 1.07
CA GLY A 226 -16.85 22.36 2.00
C GLY A 226 -17.52 20.99 1.81
N ALA A 227 -17.19 20.22 0.77
CA ALA A 227 -17.63 18.84 0.63
C ALA A 227 -17.16 18.04 1.85
N LYS A 228 -18.05 17.31 2.51
CA LYS A 228 -17.67 16.48 3.68
C LYS A 228 -17.04 15.18 3.21
N VAL A 229 -15.95 14.76 3.84
CA VAL A 229 -15.28 13.50 3.57
C VAL A 229 -15.01 12.74 4.86
N SER A 230 -15.01 11.41 4.78
CA SER A 230 -14.56 10.57 5.89
C SER A 230 -13.04 10.57 5.98
N ILE A 231 -12.52 10.91 7.15
CA ILE A 231 -11.11 10.81 7.52
C ILE A 231 -10.94 9.66 8.50
N GLY A 232 -9.86 8.91 8.31
CA GLY A 232 -9.49 7.84 9.20
C GLY A 232 -8.20 7.19 8.75
N GLN A 233 -7.91 6.03 9.30
CA GLN A 233 -6.76 5.24 8.88
C GLN A 233 -6.98 4.67 7.46
N ILE A 234 -6.09 4.98 6.53
CA ILE A 234 -6.09 4.40 5.18
C ILE A 234 -5.11 3.22 5.11
N TYR A 235 -5.44 2.22 4.30
CA TYR A 235 -4.51 1.14 3.95
C TYR A 235 -3.41 1.65 3.02
N PHE A 236 -3.69 2.71 2.26
CA PHE A 236 -2.82 3.43 1.32
C PHE A 236 -2.46 2.67 0.03
N ASP A 237 -2.31 1.35 0.09
CA ASP A 237 -1.97 0.51 -1.07
C ASP A 237 -3.04 -0.55 -1.36
N TYR A 238 -4.32 -0.18 -1.19
CA TYR A 238 -5.45 -1.08 -1.46
C TYR A 238 -5.65 -1.15 -2.98
N LYS A 239 -5.11 -2.20 -3.60
CA LYS A 239 -5.09 -2.35 -5.07
C LYS A 239 -5.17 -3.82 -5.48
N PRO A 240 -5.58 -4.12 -6.73
CA PRO A 240 -5.72 -5.49 -7.25
C PRO A 240 -4.48 -6.38 -7.11
N GLU A 241 -3.29 -5.80 -7.08
CA GLU A 241 -2.03 -6.52 -6.90
C GLU A 241 -1.85 -7.10 -5.48
N ASN A 242 -2.48 -6.49 -4.48
CA ASN A 242 -2.29 -6.81 -3.06
C ASN A 242 -3.47 -7.61 -2.48
N LEU A 243 -4.39 -8.06 -3.33
CA LEU A 243 -5.61 -8.78 -2.94
C LEU A 243 -5.62 -10.13 -3.67
N LEU A 244 -5.44 -11.22 -2.91
CA LEU A 244 -5.44 -12.59 -3.44
C LEU A 244 -6.81 -13.22 -3.21
N PHE A 245 -7.41 -13.74 -4.27
CA PHE A 245 -8.71 -14.41 -4.24
C PHE A 245 -8.55 -15.92 -4.25
N GLU A 246 -9.23 -16.58 -3.30
CA GLU A 246 -9.37 -18.03 -3.22
C GLU A 246 -10.62 -18.37 -2.41
N ASN A 247 -11.45 -19.31 -2.90
CA ASN A 247 -12.61 -19.86 -2.18
C ASN A 247 -13.52 -18.78 -1.55
N ASP A 248 -13.92 -17.78 -2.34
CA ASP A 248 -14.76 -16.66 -1.92
C ASP A 248 -14.19 -15.83 -0.75
N GLN A 249 -12.88 -15.85 -0.57
CA GLN A 249 -12.14 -15.03 0.38
C GLN A 249 -11.08 -14.18 -0.33
N LEU A 250 -10.82 -13.00 0.23
CA LEU A 250 -9.73 -12.13 -0.18
C LEU A 250 -8.67 -12.06 0.91
N SER A 251 -7.45 -12.45 0.56
CA SER A 251 -6.28 -12.20 1.40
C SER A 251 -5.67 -10.85 1.07
N LEU A 252 -5.66 -9.92 2.02
CA LEU A 252 -5.00 -8.62 1.88
C LEU A 252 -3.54 -8.74 2.33
N VAL A 253 -2.60 -8.48 1.41
CA VAL A 253 -1.16 -8.61 1.63
C VAL A 253 -0.43 -7.28 1.43
N ASP A 254 0.85 -7.27 1.78
CA ASP A 254 1.73 -6.10 1.70
C ASP A 254 1.24 -4.92 2.59
N PRO A 255 1.18 -5.12 3.92
CA PRO A 255 0.75 -4.08 4.84
C PRO A 255 1.64 -2.82 4.74
N PRO A 256 1.08 -1.63 4.99
CA PRO A 256 1.81 -0.37 4.90
C PRO A 256 2.94 -0.30 5.94
N ASP A 257 4.05 0.31 5.54
CA ASP A 257 5.22 0.51 6.42
C ASP A 257 5.05 1.64 7.44
N VAL A 258 4.01 2.45 7.27
CA VAL A 258 3.69 3.62 8.10
C VAL A 258 2.17 3.75 8.13
N LEU A 259 1.61 3.94 9.32
CA LEU A 259 0.20 4.25 9.47
C LEU A 259 -0.10 5.64 8.91
N ARG A 260 -1.17 5.75 8.14
CA ARG A 260 -1.60 7.01 7.53
C ARG A 260 -3.02 7.32 7.92
N GLN A 261 -3.22 8.51 8.47
CA GLN A 261 -4.54 9.11 8.58
C GLN A 261 -4.79 9.97 7.36
N GLY A 262 -5.85 9.70 6.60
CA GLY A 262 -6.12 10.40 5.36
C GLY A 262 -7.58 10.32 4.98
N VAL A 263 -7.90 10.87 3.81
CA VAL A 263 -9.24 10.76 3.24
C VAL A 263 -9.45 9.33 2.77
N LEU A 264 -10.45 8.64 3.34
CA LEU A 264 -10.69 7.22 3.10
C LEU A 264 -10.96 6.88 1.62
N LEU A 265 -11.45 7.87 0.85
CA LEU A 265 -11.68 7.74 -0.59
C LEU A 265 -10.39 7.47 -1.40
N TRP A 266 -9.20 7.65 -0.81
CA TRP A 266 -7.92 7.29 -1.41
C TRP A 266 -7.82 5.82 -1.84
N ASP A 267 -8.19 4.88 -0.96
CA ASP A 267 -8.05 3.45 -1.23
C ASP A 267 -9.03 2.98 -2.31
N PHE A 268 -10.25 3.51 -2.28
CA PHE A 268 -11.25 3.30 -3.32
C PHE A 268 -10.73 3.77 -4.70
N SER A 269 -10.18 4.98 -4.73
CA SER A 269 -9.62 5.60 -5.94
C SER A 269 -8.38 4.83 -6.44
N SER A 270 -7.56 4.33 -5.52
CA SER A 270 -6.37 3.53 -5.83
C SER A 270 -6.72 2.22 -6.51
N PHE A 271 -7.69 1.48 -5.97
CA PHE A 271 -8.16 0.23 -6.56
C PHE A 271 -8.75 0.45 -7.95
N ARG A 272 -9.71 1.37 -8.06
CA ARG A 272 -10.41 1.68 -9.32
C ARG A 272 -9.46 2.15 -10.42
N SER A 273 -8.54 3.06 -10.09
CA SER A 273 -7.52 3.53 -11.02
C SER A 273 -6.61 2.38 -11.49
N SER A 274 -6.27 1.43 -10.61
CA SER A 274 -5.45 0.27 -11.01
C SER A 274 -6.17 -0.62 -12.03
N LEU A 275 -7.41 -1.02 -11.76
CA LEU A 275 -8.20 -1.82 -12.72
C LEU A 275 -8.43 -1.07 -14.05
N ARG A 276 -8.69 0.24 -14.00
CA ARG A 276 -8.83 1.04 -15.23
C ARG A 276 -7.57 1.02 -16.08
N ARG A 277 -6.38 1.11 -15.47
CA ARG A 277 -5.12 0.97 -16.22
C ARG A 277 -4.99 -0.38 -16.90
N HIS A 278 -5.47 -1.47 -16.29
CA HIS A 278 -5.53 -2.76 -16.97
C HIS A 278 -6.51 -2.73 -18.15
N LEU A 279 -7.72 -2.20 -17.97
CA LEU A 279 -8.68 -2.03 -19.06
C LEU A 279 -8.10 -1.25 -20.24
N TRP A 280 -7.28 -0.23 -19.98
CA TRP A 280 -6.62 0.55 -21.02
C TRP A 280 -5.51 -0.21 -21.72
N ARG A 281 -4.68 -0.95 -20.98
CA ARG A 281 -3.68 -1.84 -21.58
C ARG A 281 -4.33 -2.82 -22.54
N PHE A 282 -5.48 -3.39 -22.17
CA PHE A 282 -6.28 -4.22 -23.07
C PHE A 282 -6.85 -3.43 -24.24
N SER A 283 -7.47 -2.28 -23.99
CA SER A 283 -8.09 -1.49 -25.06
C SER A 283 -7.07 -0.99 -26.10
N LEU A 284 -5.83 -0.73 -25.71
CA LEU A 284 -4.75 -0.31 -26.60
C LEU A 284 -4.06 -1.48 -27.30
N ARG A 285 -3.80 -2.58 -26.60
CA ARG A 285 -3.00 -3.70 -27.13
C ARG A 285 -3.83 -4.84 -27.71
N ARG A 286 -5.08 -5.00 -27.26
CA ARG A 286 -5.99 -6.11 -27.57
C ARG A 286 -7.46 -5.63 -27.56
N PRO A 287 -7.86 -4.74 -28.50
CA PRO A 287 -9.17 -4.09 -28.46
C PRO A 287 -10.35 -5.07 -28.56
N LEU A 288 -10.17 -6.22 -29.19
CA LEU A 288 -11.21 -7.25 -29.35
C LEU A 288 -11.21 -8.30 -28.23
N ASP A 289 -10.37 -8.14 -27.20
CA ASP A 289 -10.29 -9.09 -26.10
C ASP A 289 -11.56 -9.05 -25.23
N ARG A 290 -12.23 -10.20 -25.11
CA ARG A 290 -13.49 -10.35 -24.36
C ARG A 290 -13.34 -9.99 -22.88
N ARG A 291 -12.13 -10.13 -22.32
CA ARG A 291 -11.84 -9.73 -20.93
C ARG A 291 -12.10 -8.26 -20.65
N ARG A 292 -12.13 -7.39 -21.67
CA ARG A 292 -12.50 -5.98 -21.50
C ARG A 292 -13.90 -5.81 -20.90
N ALA A 293 -14.84 -6.67 -21.27
CA ALA A 293 -16.19 -6.65 -20.71
C ALA A 293 -16.15 -7.03 -19.22
N ALA A 294 -15.52 -8.15 -18.89
CA ALA A 294 -15.35 -8.61 -17.51
C ALA A 294 -14.65 -7.56 -16.62
N ILE A 295 -13.60 -6.88 -17.11
CA ILE A 295 -12.94 -5.82 -16.33
C ILE A 295 -13.87 -4.62 -16.10
N LYS A 296 -14.68 -4.22 -17.09
CA LYS A 296 -15.64 -3.12 -16.92
C LYS A 296 -16.71 -3.48 -15.90
N GLU A 297 -17.23 -4.70 -15.98
CA GLU A 297 -18.21 -5.24 -15.05
C GLU A 297 -17.63 -5.34 -13.63
N ALA A 298 -16.43 -5.88 -13.48
CA ALA A 298 -15.72 -5.96 -12.21
C ALA A 298 -15.49 -4.57 -11.57
N ILE A 299 -15.15 -3.54 -12.36
CA ILE A 299 -15.05 -2.15 -11.86
C ILE A 299 -16.43 -1.64 -11.38
N ALA A 300 -17.50 -1.95 -12.12
CA ALA A 300 -18.85 -1.53 -11.76
C ALA A 300 -19.35 -2.25 -10.49
N LEU A 301 -19.07 -3.54 -10.34
CA LEU A 301 -19.41 -4.34 -9.17
C LEU A 301 -18.64 -3.94 -7.94
N PHE A 302 -17.33 -3.67 -8.07
CA PHE A 302 -16.54 -3.07 -6.99
C PHE A 302 -17.17 -1.76 -6.50
N GLN A 303 -17.50 -0.85 -7.43
CA GLN A 303 -18.08 0.44 -7.09
C GLN A 303 -19.46 0.31 -6.44
N SER A 304 -20.37 -0.45 -7.04
CA SER A 304 -21.73 -0.62 -6.51
C SER A 304 -21.74 -1.30 -5.15
N SER A 305 -20.92 -2.33 -4.96
CA SER A 305 -20.81 -3.04 -3.68
C SER A 305 -20.17 -2.20 -2.57
N TYR A 306 -19.18 -1.38 -2.92
CA TYR A 306 -18.62 -0.39 -2.01
C TYR A 306 -19.70 0.62 -1.57
N LEU A 307 -20.43 1.21 -2.52
CA LEU A 307 -21.46 2.21 -2.23
C LEU A 307 -22.63 1.64 -1.42
N ALA A 308 -23.03 0.40 -1.71
CA ALA A 308 -24.08 -0.29 -0.98
C ALA A 308 -23.75 -0.56 0.50
N GLY A 309 -22.47 -0.48 0.88
CA GLY A 309 -22.03 -0.64 2.26
C GLY A 309 -22.34 0.56 3.17
N PHE A 310 -22.74 1.71 2.63
CA PHE A 310 -22.93 2.94 3.40
C PHE A 310 -24.40 3.39 3.44
N ASP A 311 -24.94 3.61 4.64
CA ASP A 311 -26.24 4.26 4.82
C ASP A 311 -26.20 5.74 4.41
N LYS A 312 -25.05 6.38 4.62
CA LYS A 312 -24.80 7.76 4.26
C LYS A 312 -23.41 7.92 3.68
N LEU A 313 -23.36 8.46 2.46
CA LEU A 313 -22.12 8.61 1.72
C LEU A 313 -21.45 9.96 2.01
N TYR A 314 -20.13 9.91 2.22
CA TYR A 314 -19.28 11.09 2.32
C TYR A 314 -18.11 10.95 1.34
N PRO A 315 -18.00 11.82 0.33
CA PRO A 315 -18.88 12.96 0.05
C PRO A 315 -20.27 12.55 -0.45
N GLU A 316 -21.19 13.51 -0.41
CA GLU A 316 -22.57 13.32 -0.86
C GLU A 316 -22.61 12.79 -2.31
N PRO A 317 -23.64 12.01 -2.69
CA PRO A 317 -23.68 11.35 -4.00
C PRO A 317 -23.42 12.26 -5.20
N VAL A 318 -23.88 13.52 -5.15
CA VAL A 318 -23.68 14.51 -6.22
C VAL A 318 -22.21 14.93 -6.40
N LEU A 319 -21.39 14.85 -5.35
CA LEU A 319 -19.97 15.21 -5.36
C LEU A 319 -19.03 13.99 -5.43
N PHE A 320 -19.56 12.79 -5.21
CA PHE A 320 -18.77 11.56 -5.12
C PHE A 320 -17.92 11.28 -6.36
N ALA A 321 -18.50 11.47 -7.56
CA ALA A 321 -17.78 11.25 -8.81
C ALA A 321 -16.60 12.23 -8.95
N ALA A 322 -16.83 13.53 -8.74
CA ALA A 322 -15.79 14.56 -8.82
C ALA A 322 -14.67 14.33 -7.80
N ALA A 323 -15.01 14.06 -6.53
CA ALA A 323 -14.03 13.79 -5.48
C ALA A 323 -13.19 12.54 -5.80
N THR A 324 -13.83 11.47 -6.28
CA THR A 324 -13.13 10.26 -6.72
C THR A 324 -12.14 10.59 -7.84
N ARG A 325 -12.54 11.38 -8.85
CA ARG A 325 -11.64 11.76 -9.95
C ARG A 325 -10.44 12.58 -9.46
N LEU A 326 -10.63 13.44 -8.47
CA LEU A 326 -9.54 14.21 -7.87
C LEU A 326 -8.51 13.30 -7.17
N PHE A 327 -8.96 12.31 -6.39
CA PHE A 327 -8.04 11.34 -5.78
C PHE A 327 -7.40 10.40 -6.79
N GLU A 328 -8.10 10.01 -7.85
CA GLU A 328 -7.49 9.27 -8.96
C GLU A 328 -6.40 10.11 -9.66
N LEU A 329 -6.60 11.43 -9.82
CA LEU A 329 -5.56 12.34 -10.33
C LEU A 329 -4.34 12.36 -9.41
N GLN A 330 -4.55 12.51 -8.09
CA GLN A 330 -3.47 12.46 -7.11
C GLN A 330 -2.73 11.10 -7.16
N ARG A 331 -3.46 10.00 -7.30
CA ARG A 331 -2.89 8.65 -7.43
C ARG A 331 -2.09 8.49 -8.72
N THR A 332 -2.56 9.05 -9.84
CA THR A 332 -1.82 9.10 -11.11
C THR A 332 -0.55 9.95 -10.98
N ALA A 333 -0.61 11.08 -10.29
CA ALA A 333 0.56 11.91 -9.99
C ALA A 333 1.62 11.14 -9.20
N VAL A 334 1.23 10.43 -8.13
CA VAL A 334 2.13 9.56 -7.34
C VAL A 334 2.82 8.53 -8.25
N SER A 335 2.07 7.89 -9.16
CA SER A 335 2.65 6.96 -10.14
C SER A 335 3.66 7.64 -11.06
N ILE A 336 3.33 8.83 -11.60
CA ILE A 336 4.24 9.60 -12.47
C ILE A 336 5.53 9.94 -11.72
N THR A 337 5.43 10.44 -10.48
CA THR A 337 6.56 10.76 -9.62
C THR A 337 7.48 9.55 -9.44
N MET A 338 6.92 8.41 -9.02
CA MET A 338 7.70 7.20 -8.78
C MET A 338 8.35 6.67 -10.07
N GLN A 339 7.64 6.70 -11.19
CA GLN A 339 8.15 6.19 -12.47
C GLN A 339 9.24 7.09 -13.06
N LYS A 340 9.06 8.43 -13.02
CA LYS A 340 10.11 9.39 -13.41
C LYS A 340 11.34 9.23 -12.52
N GLY A 341 11.14 9.13 -11.21
CA GLY A 341 12.21 8.90 -10.25
C GLY A 341 13.03 7.63 -10.54
N LYS A 342 12.36 6.49 -10.68
CA LYS A 342 12.99 5.21 -11.05
C LYS A 342 13.78 5.30 -12.35
N MET A 343 13.24 5.97 -13.37
CA MET A 343 13.95 6.17 -14.64
C MET A 343 15.18 7.06 -14.50
N THR A 344 15.11 8.14 -13.73
CA THR A 344 16.25 9.02 -13.46
C THR A 344 17.35 8.27 -12.73
N ILE A 345 17.01 7.49 -11.70
CA ILE A 345 17.99 6.71 -10.95
C ILE A 345 18.59 5.60 -11.83
N ALA A 346 17.78 4.87 -12.60
CA ALA A 346 18.26 3.83 -13.51
C ALA A 346 19.21 4.39 -14.57
N ARG A 347 18.95 5.61 -15.10
CA ARG A 347 19.89 6.29 -16.01
C ARG A 347 21.21 6.64 -15.33
N ARG A 348 21.19 7.07 -14.06
CA ARG A 348 22.39 7.33 -13.27
C ARG A 348 23.16 6.05 -12.93
N GLN A 349 22.47 4.94 -12.65
CA GLN A 349 23.09 3.64 -12.34
C GLN A 349 23.59 2.89 -13.58
N MET A 350 22.99 3.05 -14.76
CA MET A 350 23.58 2.53 -16.00
C MET A 350 24.95 3.16 -16.32
N LEU A 351 25.29 4.29 -15.68
CA LEU A 351 26.61 4.92 -15.76
C LEU A 351 27.57 4.42 -14.64
N ILE A 352 27.08 3.67 -13.65
CA ILE A 352 27.82 3.20 -12.47
C ILE A 352 27.34 1.78 -12.15
N ASP A 353 28.09 0.77 -12.61
CA ASP A 353 27.77 -0.65 -12.51
C ASP A 353 27.37 -1.05 -11.07
N ARG A 354 26.06 -1.23 -10.81
CA ARG A 354 25.51 -1.55 -9.48
C ARG A 354 24.34 -2.51 -9.58
N GLU A 355 24.36 -3.52 -8.73
CA GLU A 355 23.44 -4.67 -8.66
C GLU A 355 22.00 -4.36 -8.14
N GLY A 356 21.56 -3.11 -8.19
CA GLY A 356 20.26 -2.69 -7.69
C GLY A 356 19.13 -2.90 -8.72
N ASN A 357 18.20 -3.85 -8.47
CA ASN A 357 17.03 -4.03 -9.34
C ASN A 357 15.96 -2.96 -9.04
N LEU A 358 15.95 -1.87 -9.83
CA LEU A 358 14.93 -0.81 -9.80
C LEU A 358 13.64 -1.18 -10.57
N GLY A 359 13.50 -2.44 -10.99
CA GLY A 359 12.44 -2.95 -11.84
C GLY A 359 12.78 -2.88 -13.33
N ASN A 360 11.87 -3.39 -14.17
CA ASN A 360 12.10 -3.47 -15.61
C ASN A 360 12.08 -2.08 -16.28
N SER A 361 13.25 -1.60 -16.72
CA SER A 361 13.46 -0.30 -17.37
C SER A 361 12.54 -0.07 -18.59
N LEU A 362 12.28 -1.10 -19.38
CA LEU A 362 11.36 -1.01 -20.53
C LEU A 362 9.90 -0.86 -20.06
N ALA A 363 9.49 -1.63 -19.05
CA ALA A 363 8.15 -1.52 -18.49
C ALA A 363 7.89 -0.13 -17.89
N ASN A 364 8.88 0.44 -17.20
CA ASN A 364 8.80 1.80 -16.64
C ASN A 364 8.68 2.86 -17.75
N ARG A 365 9.49 2.74 -18.82
CA ARG A 365 9.41 3.63 -20.00
C ARG A 365 8.06 3.59 -20.69
N CYS A 366 7.48 2.40 -20.86
CA CYS A 366 6.16 2.25 -21.47
C CYS A 366 5.00 2.69 -20.56
N THR A 367 5.22 2.79 -19.25
CA THR A 367 4.19 3.17 -18.28
C THR A 367 3.95 4.68 -18.25
N LEU A 368 5.00 5.51 -18.42
CA LEU A 368 4.84 6.98 -18.39
C LEU A 368 3.85 7.53 -19.44
N PRO A 369 3.90 7.13 -20.72
CA PRO A 369 2.91 7.58 -21.71
C PRO A 369 1.47 7.21 -21.33
N LEU A 370 1.27 6.01 -20.77
CA LEU A 370 -0.05 5.57 -20.31
C LEU A 370 -0.55 6.43 -19.15
N LEU A 371 0.33 6.82 -18.22
CA LEU A 371 -0.01 7.70 -17.10
C LEU A 371 -0.32 9.14 -17.57
N GLU A 372 0.38 9.65 -18.58
CA GLU A 372 0.07 10.95 -19.18
C GLU A 372 -1.29 10.94 -19.91
N MET A 373 -1.61 9.86 -20.61
CA MET A 373 -2.97 9.66 -21.14
C MET A 373 -3.99 9.57 -20.01
N GLU A 374 -3.63 8.96 -18.87
CA GLU A 374 -4.50 8.86 -17.69
C GLU A 374 -4.82 10.21 -17.10
N LYS A 375 -3.78 11.03 -16.90
CA LYS A 375 -3.91 12.42 -16.46
C LYS A 375 -4.87 13.20 -17.35
N ARG A 376 -4.66 13.20 -18.67
CA ARG A 376 -5.49 13.96 -19.62
C ARG A 376 -6.95 13.53 -19.61
N TRP A 377 -7.19 12.22 -19.64
CA TRP A 377 -8.55 11.68 -19.58
C TRP A 377 -9.22 12.00 -18.25
N LEU A 378 -8.49 11.94 -17.13
CA LEU A 378 -9.02 12.25 -15.81
C LEU A 378 -9.44 13.72 -15.70
N PHE A 379 -8.66 14.66 -16.24
CA PHE A 379 -9.10 16.07 -16.31
C PHE A 379 -10.37 16.24 -17.14
N LEU A 380 -10.49 15.54 -18.27
CA LEU A 380 -11.72 15.58 -19.09
C LEU A 380 -12.92 14.98 -18.36
N GLN A 381 -12.73 13.92 -17.57
CA GLN A 381 -13.81 13.37 -16.75
C GLN A 381 -14.15 14.31 -15.61
N LEU A 382 -13.16 14.82 -14.89
CA LEU A 382 -13.37 15.74 -13.79
C LEU A 382 -14.23 16.92 -14.23
N ALA A 383 -13.89 17.57 -15.35
CA ALA A 383 -14.68 18.66 -15.92
C ALA A 383 -16.14 18.30 -16.27
N ARG A 384 -16.46 17.02 -16.49
CA ARG A 384 -17.85 16.55 -16.75
C ARG A 384 -18.61 16.26 -15.46
N GLU A 385 -17.90 15.86 -14.41
CA GLU A 385 -18.46 15.47 -13.12
C GLU A 385 -18.61 16.65 -12.17
N LEU A 386 -18.05 17.82 -12.51
CA LEU A 386 -18.25 19.03 -11.71
C LEU A 386 -19.72 19.48 -11.79
N PRO A 387 -20.31 19.90 -10.66
CA PRO A 387 -21.59 20.59 -10.66
C PRO A 387 -21.54 21.78 -11.62
N ARG A 388 -22.59 21.97 -12.41
CA ARG A 388 -22.73 23.14 -13.27
C ARG A 388 -23.29 24.33 -12.53
#